data_AF-A0A8H7STZ8-F1
#
_entry.id   AF-A0A8H7STZ8-F1
#
_cell.length_a   1.000
_cell.length_b   1.000
_cell.length_c   1.000
_cell.angle_alpha   90.00
_cell.angle_beta   90.00
_cell.angle_gamma   90.00
#
_symmetry.space_group_name_H-M   'P 1'
#
loop_
_entity.id
_entity.type
_entity.pdbx_description
1 polymer ?
#
loop_
_entity_poly.entity_id
_entity_poly.type
_entity_poly.pdbx_seq_one_letter_code
_entity_poly.pdbx_strand_id
1 'polypeptide(L)'
;MANSGITIESLREIIIERLQAQHVVVEDLSAGCGQMFEVIIVSPVFEGKGRLARHKLVNETLKEEISKVHAFTQMARWTLRGLQEGAIYAVQGITIVMQNPNIRKQRFLKIFIYLSIVSFILLGLTNVLIAIPIHVVRFVLWFSASEKTARADDALESTNRFVREIVASVPFLALLFMRYIYPKPLDDLFMESLRFLDAQHPERDPYASVLAQQKFKKRYWVDMKDYTLRTWKKLRIGILLIILSCIPFVGRFVFPLAALGKTQGIAVGICFFFLPHWATMKLVRALIGMRSLMRELLAPYFIRMQMSHREKRGWFSGRKDVLFGFSAIAYIIIRLPIIGIVCYGIVQAASAYMLTVVTDPPSKDRKRSESMDLLKEE
;
A
#
# COMPACT_ATOMS: atom_id res chain seq x y z
N MET A 1 -12.90 -40.36 -12.65
CA MET A 1 -13.89 -39.76 -11.71
C MET A 1 -14.09 -38.32 -12.16
N ALA A 2 -15.30 -37.98 -12.59
CA ALA A 2 -15.63 -36.68 -13.20
C ALA A 2 -15.56 -35.57 -12.15
N ASN A 3 -14.80 -34.49 -12.43
CA ASN A 3 -14.70 -33.32 -11.57
C ASN A 3 -16.07 -32.63 -11.47
N SER A 4 -16.69 -32.67 -10.30
CA SER A 4 -17.89 -31.92 -9.92
C SER A 4 -17.57 -30.42 -9.69
N GLY A 5 -16.91 -29.79 -10.66
CA GLY A 5 -16.44 -28.41 -10.58
C GLY A 5 -17.18 -27.50 -11.56
N ILE A 6 -17.32 -26.22 -11.20
CA ILE A 6 -17.82 -25.17 -12.09
C ILE A 6 -16.80 -24.96 -13.22
N THR A 7 -17.26 -24.89 -14.47
CA THR A 7 -16.40 -24.60 -15.63
C THR A 7 -16.34 -23.10 -15.90
N ILE A 8 -15.25 -22.63 -16.52
CA ILE A 8 -15.04 -21.22 -16.87
C ILE A 8 -16.20 -20.72 -17.74
N GLU A 9 -16.62 -21.53 -18.70
CA GLU A 9 -17.69 -21.26 -19.65
C GLU A 9 -19.04 -21.17 -18.94
N SER A 10 -19.37 -22.14 -18.07
CA SER A 10 -20.62 -22.12 -17.30
C SER A 10 -20.71 -20.91 -16.37
N LEU A 11 -19.60 -20.54 -15.70
CA LEU A 11 -19.56 -19.38 -14.83
C LEU A 11 -19.72 -18.09 -15.63
N ARG A 12 -19.14 -18.02 -16.83
CA ARG A 12 -19.25 -16.87 -17.72
C ARG A 12 -20.70 -16.67 -18.18
N GLU A 13 -21.38 -17.73 -18.61
CA GLU A 13 -22.78 -17.68 -19.07
C GLU A 13 -23.71 -17.22 -17.95
N ILE A 14 -23.59 -17.81 -16.75
CA ILE A 14 -24.40 -17.43 -15.57
C ILE A 14 -24.23 -15.94 -15.24
N ILE A 15 -23.00 -15.43 -15.33
CA ILE A 15 -22.72 -14.01 -15.07
C ILE A 15 -23.33 -13.12 -16.16
N ILE A 16 -23.24 -13.50 -17.43
CA ILE A 16 -23.85 -12.74 -18.53
C ILE A 16 -25.37 -12.66 -18.35
N GLU A 17 -26.00 -13.79 -18.06
CA GLU A 17 -27.45 -13.90 -17.93
C GLU A 17 -27.96 -13.14 -16.69
N ARG A 18 -27.45 -13.47 -15.50
CA ARG A 18 -28.01 -12.94 -14.25
C ARG A 18 -27.63 -11.49 -13.95
N LEU A 19 -26.46 -11.04 -14.41
CA LEU A 19 -25.99 -9.67 -14.18
C LEU A 19 -26.12 -8.79 -15.43
N GLN A 20 -26.74 -9.28 -16.52
CA GLN A 20 -26.83 -8.56 -17.80
C GLN A 20 -25.46 -8.05 -18.26
N ALA A 21 -24.42 -8.85 -18.06
CA ALA A 21 -23.05 -8.39 -18.26
C ALA A 21 -22.73 -8.33 -19.77
N GLN A 22 -22.30 -7.16 -20.23
CA GLN A 22 -21.86 -6.95 -21.62
C GLN A 22 -20.49 -7.57 -21.89
N HIS A 23 -19.64 -7.65 -20.86
CA HIS A 23 -18.32 -8.23 -20.97
C HIS A 23 -17.93 -8.95 -19.68
N VAL A 24 -17.53 -10.21 -19.81
CA VAL A 24 -17.10 -11.07 -18.71
C VAL A 24 -15.78 -11.74 -19.09
N VAL A 25 -14.78 -11.59 -18.23
CA VAL A 25 -13.52 -12.36 -18.31
C VAL A 25 -13.41 -13.18 -17.05
N VAL A 26 -13.21 -14.48 -17.20
CA VAL A 26 -13.01 -15.43 -16.11
C VAL A 26 -11.60 -16.00 -16.26
N GLU A 27 -10.75 -15.81 -15.26
CA GLU A 27 -9.42 -16.43 -15.16
C GLU A 27 -9.46 -17.52 -14.09
N ASP A 28 -9.03 -18.73 -14.45
CA ASP A 28 -8.86 -19.83 -13.51
C ASP A 28 -7.45 -19.75 -12.85
N LEU A 29 -7.44 -19.62 -11.52
CA LEU A 29 -6.24 -19.56 -10.69
C LEU A 29 -6.13 -20.78 -9.77
N SER A 30 -6.79 -21.88 -10.12
CA SER A 30 -6.80 -23.13 -9.35
C SER A 30 -5.39 -23.71 -9.20
N ALA A 31 -4.98 -23.95 -7.96
CA ALA A 31 -3.66 -24.50 -7.62
C ALA A 31 -3.80 -25.52 -6.48
N GLY A 32 -4.19 -26.74 -6.82
CA GLY A 32 -4.09 -27.94 -5.97
C GLY A 32 -5.10 -28.10 -4.82
N CYS A 33 -5.69 -27.01 -4.30
CA CYS A 33 -6.60 -27.05 -3.12
C CYS A 33 -8.07 -26.71 -3.43
N GLY A 34 -8.49 -26.78 -4.69
CA GLY A 34 -9.86 -26.45 -5.12
C GLY A 34 -9.92 -25.35 -6.17
N GLN A 35 -11.12 -25.09 -6.69
CA GLN A 35 -11.34 -24.16 -7.79
C GLN A 35 -11.28 -22.69 -7.32
N MET A 36 -10.45 -21.88 -7.97
CA MET A 36 -10.32 -20.46 -7.70
C MET A 36 -10.54 -19.67 -8.99
N PHE A 37 -11.60 -18.86 -9.03
CA PHE A 37 -11.92 -18.03 -10.19
C PHE A 37 -11.72 -16.55 -9.88
N GLU A 38 -11.04 -15.86 -10.79
CA GLU A 38 -10.94 -14.41 -10.85
C GLU A 38 -11.81 -13.88 -11.99
N VAL A 39 -12.68 -12.91 -11.72
CA VAL A 39 -13.70 -12.47 -12.69
C VAL A 39 -13.76 -10.97 -12.87
N ILE A 40 -13.81 -10.52 -14.11
CA ILE A 40 -14.01 -9.11 -14.47
C ILE A 40 -15.38 -9.01 -15.14
N ILE A 41 -16.28 -8.27 -14.50
CA ILE A 41 -17.68 -8.14 -14.94
C ILE A 41 -17.94 -6.67 -15.30
N VAL A 42 -18.37 -6.43 -16.54
CA VAL A 42 -18.84 -5.12 -17.01
C VAL A 42 -20.33 -5.25 -17.30
N SER A 43 -21.15 -4.55 -16.53
CA SER A 43 -22.61 -4.59 -16.62
C SER A 43 -23.21 -3.19 -16.44
N PRO A 44 -24.27 -2.82 -17.19
CA PRO A 44 -25.02 -1.58 -16.97
C PRO A 44 -25.73 -1.56 -15.61
N VAL A 45 -26.03 -2.72 -15.01
CA VAL A 45 -26.67 -2.84 -13.69
C VAL A 45 -25.78 -2.25 -12.58
N PHE A 46 -24.49 -2.07 -12.85
CA PHE A 46 -23.53 -1.45 -11.94
C PHE A 46 -23.52 0.08 -12.00
N GLU A 47 -24.23 0.69 -12.94
CA GLU A 47 -24.30 2.14 -13.08
C GLU A 47 -25.01 2.78 -11.88
N GLY A 48 -24.48 3.90 -11.40
CA GLY A 48 -24.96 4.57 -10.18
C GLY A 48 -24.70 3.82 -8.86
N LYS A 49 -24.23 2.56 -8.87
CA LYS A 49 -23.99 1.78 -7.65
C LYS A 49 -22.58 1.96 -7.10
N GLY A 50 -22.48 2.25 -5.80
CA GLY A 50 -21.22 2.24 -5.06
C GLY A 50 -20.53 0.87 -5.14
N ARG A 51 -19.22 0.84 -4.94
CA ARG A 51 -18.43 -0.39 -5.13
C ARG A 51 -18.86 -1.54 -4.22
N LEU A 52 -19.17 -1.24 -2.95
CA LEU A 52 -19.69 -2.24 -2.03
C LEU A 52 -21.05 -2.79 -2.49
N ALA A 53 -21.94 -1.92 -2.96
CA ALA A 53 -23.24 -2.32 -3.50
C ALA A 53 -23.09 -3.21 -4.75
N ARG A 54 -22.11 -2.94 -5.61
CA ARG A 54 -21.76 -3.81 -6.74
C ARG A 54 -21.25 -5.17 -6.28
N HIS A 55 -20.39 -5.20 -5.25
CA HIS A 55 -19.91 -6.46 -4.67
C HIS A 55 -21.04 -7.27 -4.01
N LYS A 56 -21.95 -6.63 -3.26
CA LYS A 56 -23.12 -7.28 -2.66
C LYS A 56 -24.02 -7.85 -3.74
N LEU A 57 -24.35 -7.06 -4.76
CA LEU A 57 -25.15 -7.50 -5.89
C LEU A 57 -24.56 -8.74 -6.56
N VAL A 58 -23.25 -8.75 -6.86
CA VAL A 58 -22.60 -9.92 -7.47
C VAL A 58 -22.61 -11.13 -6.53
N ASN A 59 -22.28 -10.94 -5.26
CA ASN A 59 -22.23 -12.02 -4.27
C ASN A 59 -23.61 -12.63 -3.98
N GLU A 60 -24.67 -11.82 -3.97
CA GLU A 60 -26.05 -12.27 -3.82
C GLU A 60 -26.51 -13.03 -5.07
N THR A 61 -26.19 -12.52 -6.26
CA THR A 61 -26.60 -13.11 -7.55
C THR A 61 -25.88 -14.42 -7.86
N LEU A 62 -24.63 -14.56 -7.41
CA LEU A 62 -23.77 -15.72 -7.68
C LEU A 62 -23.53 -16.59 -6.43
N LYS A 63 -24.41 -16.49 -5.44
CA LYS A 63 -24.21 -17.12 -4.12
C LYS A 63 -24.03 -18.64 -4.22
N GLU A 64 -24.81 -19.28 -5.09
CA GLU A 64 -24.79 -20.73 -5.30
C GLU A 64 -23.48 -21.18 -5.94
N GLU A 65 -22.97 -20.39 -6.89
CA GLU A 65 -21.74 -20.66 -7.62
C GLU A 65 -20.51 -20.40 -6.73
N ILE A 66 -20.52 -19.29 -5.98
CA ILE A 66 -19.49 -18.93 -5.01
C ILE A 66 -19.34 -20.02 -3.94
N SER A 67 -20.45 -20.63 -3.50
CA SER A 67 -20.43 -21.69 -2.49
C SER A 67 -19.74 -22.98 -2.95
N LYS A 68 -19.67 -23.21 -4.27
CA LYS A 68 -19.07 -24.40 -4.88
C LYS A 68 -17.58 -24.22 -5.20
N VAL A 69 -17.06 -23.00 -5.09
CA VAL A 69 -15.66 -22.67 -5.41
C VAL A 69 -14.90 -22.29 -4.16
N HIS A 70 -13.65 -22.72 -4.08
CA HIS A 70 -12.81 -22.48 -2.91
C HIS A 70 -12.49 -20.98 -2.74
N ALA A 71 -12.43 -20.23 -3.84
CA ALA A 71 -12.34 -18.77 -3.79
C ALA A 71 -12.88 -18.11 -5.07
N PHE A 72 -13.71 -17.09 -4.88
CA PHE A 72 -14.22 -16.23 -5.96
C PHE A 72 -13.73 -14.80 -5.76
N THR A 73 -13.06 -14.23 -6.76
CA THR A 73 -12.52 -12.88 -6.69
C THR A 73 -12.94 -12.05 -7.89
N GLN A 74 -13.78 -11.04 -7.67
CA GLN A 74 -14.12 -10.08 -8.73
C GLN A 74 -13.10 -8.93 -8.80
N MET A 75 -12.44 -8.76 -9.94
CA MET A 75 -11.52 -7.67 -10.23
C MET A 75 -12.27 -6.52 -10.92
N ALA A 76 -12.10 -5.32 -10.37
CA ALA A 76 -12.36 -4.09 -11.11
C ALA A 76 -11.09 -3.70 -11.88
N ARG A 77 -11.23 -3.41 -13.18
CA ARG A 77 -10.21 -2.65 -13.93
C ARG A 77 -10.00 -1.32 -13.23
N TRP A 78 -8.78 -0.79 -13.23
CA TRP A 78 -8.53 0.52 -12.63
C TRP A 78 -9.43 1.56 -13.28
N THR A 79 -10.23 2.25 -12.46
CA THR A 79 -11.11 3.31 -12.94
C THR A 79 -10.59 4.67 -12.52
N LEU A 80 -10.70 5.67 -13.39
CA LEU A 80 -10.38 7.06 -13.03
C LEU A 80 -11.25 7.52 -11.84
N ARG A 81 -12.52 7.13 -11.86
CA ARG A 81 -13.46 7.37 -10.76
C ARG A 81 -12.98 6.75 -9.45
N GLY A 82 -12.54 5.49 -9.45
CA GLY A 82 -12.03 4.84 -8.24
C GLY A 82 -10.79 5.55 -7.68
N LEU A 83 -9.87 5.99 -8.56
CA LEU A 83 -8.72 6.80 -8.15
C LEU A 83 -9.13 8.13 -7.50
N GLN A 84 -10.11 8.83 -8.10
CA GLN A 84 -10.67 10.06 -7.56
C GLN A 84 -11.37 9.85 -6.22
N GLU A 85 -12.23 8.83 -6.11
CA GLU A 85 -12.90 8.43 -4.87
C GLU A 85 -11.88 8.16 -3.77
N GLY A 86 -10.81 7.42 -4.08
CA GLY A 86 -9.71 7.16 -3.15
C GLY A 86 -9.03 8.43 -2.63
N ALA A 87 -8.74 9.38 -3.52
CA ALA A 87 -8.15 10.67 -3.14
C ALA A 87 -9.11 11.49 -2.26
N ILE A 88 -10.39 11.52 -2.59
CA ILE A 88 -11.43 12.17 -1.78
C ILE A 88 -11.51 11.54 -0.39
N TYR A 89 -11.52 10.20 -0.30
CA TYR A 89 -11.55 9.49 0.98
C TYR A 89 -10.30 9.73 1.82
N ALA A 90 -9.13 9.97 1.20
CA ALA A 90 -7.94 10.38 1.95
C ALA A 90 -8.14 11.73 2.63
N VAL A 91 -8.63 12.72 1.90
CA VAL A 91 -8.92 14.05 2.46
C VAL A 91 -9.99 13.97 3.55
N GLN A 92 -11.10 13.26 3.28
CA GLN A 92 -12.18 13.07 4.26
C GLN A 92 -11.67 12.36 5.52
N GLY A 93 -10.92 11.27 5.38
CA GLY A 93 -10.34 10.54 6.51
C GLY A 93 -9.41 11.42 7.34
N ILE A 94 -8.59 12.26 6.70
CA ILE A 94 -7.72 13.22 7.40
C ILE A 94 -8.57 14.26 8.15
N THR A 95 -9.60 14.82 7.51
CA THR A 95 -10.50 15.79 8.15
C THR A 95 -11.20 15.19 9.38
N ILE A 96 -11.69 13.94 9.28
CA ILE A 96 -12.31 13.22 10.40
C ILE A 96 -11.31 13.05 11.56
N VAL A 97 -10.06 12.67 11.27
CA VAL A 97 -9.01 12.55 12.29
C VAL A 97 -8.73 13.89 12.97
N MET A 98 -8.71 14.98 12.21
CA MET A 98 -8.51 16.33 12.74
C MET A 98 -9.66 16.78 13.64
N GLN A 99 -10.88 16.32 13.37
CA GLN A 99 -12.08 16.58 14.18
C GLN A 99 -12.17 15.69 15.42
N ASN A 100 -11.48 14.55 15.47
CA ASN A 100 -11.52 13.62 16.59
C ASN A 100 -10.84 14.23 17.84
N PRO A 101 -11.61 14.58 18.90
CA PRO A 101 -11.03 15.20 20.10
C PRO A 101 -10.14 14.23 20.89
N ASN A 102 -10.35 12.92 20.76
CA ASN A 102 -9.54 11.93 21.46
C ASN A 102 -8.11 11.88 20.93
N ILE A 103 -7.87 12.17 19.65
CA ILE A 103 -6.52 12.22 19.07
C ILE A 103 -5.68 13.35 19.69
N ARG A 104 -6.32 14.40 20.21
CA ARG A 104 -5.66 15.51 20.91
C ARG A 104 -5.39 15.22 22.40
N LYS A 105 -5.88 14.11 22.95
CA LYS A 105 -5.60 13.71 24.33
C LYS A 105 -4.12 13.40 24.52
N GLN A 106 -3.62 13.62 25.73
CA GLN A 106 -2.20 13.47 26.08
C GLN A 106 -1.58 12.14 25.63
N ARG A 107 -2.32 11.03 25.68
CA ARG A 107 -1.82 9.70 25.27
C ARG A 107 -1.34 9.68 23.80
N PHE A 108 -2.08 10.32 22.90
CA PHE A 108 -1.76 10.34 21.47
C PHE A 108 -0.83 11.50 21.13
N LEU A 109 -0.95 12.63 21.84
CA LEU A 109 -0.01 13.74 21.70
C LEU A 109 1.44 13.29 21.98
N LYS A 110 1.66 12.43 22.97
CA LYS A 110 2.97 11.80 23.23
C LYS A 110 3.51 11.03 22.01
N ILE A 111 2.64 10.37 21.24
CA ILE A 111 3.03 9.66 20.01
C ILE A 111 3.53 10.66 18.97
N PHE A 112 2.78 11.74 18.74
CA PHE A 112 3.18 12.78 17.77
C PHE A 112 4.47 13.50 18.20
N ILE A 113 4.63 13.82 19.48
CA ILE A 113 5.87 14.41 20.02
C ILE A 113 7.05 13.46 19.81
N TYR A 114 6.89 12.17 20.15
CA TYR A 114 7.94 11.17 19.93
C TYR A 114 8.31 11.06 18.46
N LEU A 115 7.32 11.00 17.57
CA LEU A 115 7.53 10.99 16.11
C LEU A 115 8.28 12.24 15.64
N SER A 116 7.96 13.43 16.16
CA SER A 116 8.68 14.68 15.87
C SER A 116 10.14 14.62 16.33
N ILE A 117 10.39 14.16 17.56
CA ILE A 117 11.75 14.05 18.11
C ILE A 117 12.59 13.06 17.28
N VAL A 118 12.04 11.89 16.99
CA VAL A 118 12.71 10.88 16.14
C VAL A 118 12.99 11.44 14.76
N SER A 119 12.03 12.14 14.14
CA SER A 119 12.21 12.82 12.84
C SER A 119 13.36 13.82 12.88
N PHE A 120 13.41 14.65 13.92
CA PHE A 120 14.45 15.65 14.10
C PHE A 120 15.83 15.03 14.29
N ILE A 121 15.95 14.03 15.17
CA ILE A 121 17.21 13.30 15.42
C ILE A 121 17.69 12.61 14.16
N LEU A 122 16.80 11.89 13.46
CA LEU A 122 17.14 11.14 12.26
C LEU A 122 17.61 12.08 11.14
N LEU A 123 16.93 13.21 10.94
CA LEU A 123 17.32 14.23 9.97
C LEU A 123 18.68 14.85 10.34
N GLY A 124 18.86 15.22 11.61
CA GLY A 124 20.12 15.77 12.12
C GLY A 124 21.29 14.80 11.95
N LEU A 125 21.13 13.55 12.39
CA LEU A 125 22.13 12.50 12.25
C LEU A 125 22.48 12.26 10.78
N THR A 126 21.48 12.19 9.91
CA THR A 126 21.69 12.01 8.47
C THR A 126 22.49 13.16 7.88
N ASN A 127 22.13 14.40 8.21
CA ASN A 127 22.86 15.58 7.77
C ASN A 127 24.31 15.58 8.27
N VAL A 128 24.55 15.23 9.54
CA VAL A 128 25.89 15.16 10.13
C VAL A 128 26.74 14.07 9.46
N LEU A 129 26.19 12.85 9.35
CA LEU A 129 26.88 11.68 8.79
C LEU A 129 27.31 11.91 7.33
N ILE A 130 26.60 12.77 6.64
CA ILE A 130 26.87 13.19 5.26
C ILE A 130 27.80 14.40 5.16
N ALA A 131 27.59 15.41 6.01
CA ALA A 131 28.37 16.64 5.97
C ALA A 131 29.83 16.38 6.40
N ILE A 132 30.05 15.49 7.37
CA ILE A 132 31.39 15.18 7.88
C ILE A 132 32.33 14.70 6.76
N PRO A 133 32.02 13.65 5.98
CA PRO A 133 32.89 13.22 4.88
C PRO A 133 33.18 14.34 3.86
N ILE A 134 32.19 15.16 3.53
CA ILE A 134 32.35 16.28 2.58
C ILE A 134 33.32 17.32 3.15
N HIS A 135 33.15 17.70 4.42
CA HIS A 135 34.04 18.66 5.09
C HIS A 135 35.46 18.11 5.24
N VAL A 136 35.62 16.82 5.55
CA VAL A 136 36.93 16.15 5.62
C VAL A 136 37.61 16.18 4.26
N VAL A 137 36.92 15.80 3.19
CA VAL A 137 37.50 15.82 1.83
C VAL A 137 37.87 17.25 1.43
N ARG A 138 37.01 18.24 1.71
CA ARG A 138 37.30 19.65 1.44
C ARG A 138 38.51 20.15 2.22
N PHE A 139 38.63 19.76 3.49
CA PHE A 139 39.77 20.12 4.33
C PHE A 139 41.08 19.51 3.80
N VAL A 140 41.06 18.23 3.38
CA VAL A 140 42.22 17.55 2.79
C VAL A 140 42.63 18.20 1.45
N LEU A 141 41.66 18.51 0.59
CA LEU A 141 41.92 19.17 -0.70
C LEU A 141 42.44 20.60 -0.51
N TRP A 142 41.93 21.34 0.48
CA TRP A 142 42.44 22.66 0.83
C TRP A 142 43.89 22.61 1.34
N PHE A 143 44.23 21.60 2.17
CA PHE A 143 45.61 21.40 2.64
C PHE A 143 46.56 20.98 1.50
N SER A 144 46.05 20.27 0.50
CA SER A 144 46.79 19.91 -0.71
C SER A 144 46.75 21.06 -1.72
N ALA A 145 47.53 22.12 -1.46
CA ALA A 145 47.58 23.37 -2.24
C ALA A 145 47.97 23.17 -3.72
N SER A 146 47.02 22.78 -4.57
CA SER A 146 47.23 22.55 -6.01
C SER A 146 46.07 23.12 -6.83
N GLU A 147 46.37 23.63 -8.04
CA GLU A 147 45.42 24.11 -9.09
C GLU A 147 44.32 23.10 -9.49
N LYS A 148 44.32 21.89 -8.91
CA LYS A 148 43.28 20.85 -9.08
C LYS A 148 41.98 21.12 -8.28
N THR A 149 41.92 22.19 -7.49
CA THR A 149 40.76 22.57 -6.67
C THR A 149 39.47 22.75 -7.49
N ALA A 150 39.55 23.35 -8.69
CA ALA A 150 38.37 23.61 -9.52
C ALA A 150 37.64 22.32 -9.99
N ARG A 151 38.39 21.30 -10.45
CA ARG A 151 37.79 20.00 -10.85
C ARG A 151 37.29 19.18 -9.66
N ALA A 152 37.91 19.36 -8.49
CA ALA A 152 37.50 18.68 -7.28
C ALA A 152 36.21 19.31 -6.70
N ASP A 153 36.05 20.63 -6.81
CA ASP A 153 34.83 21.34 -6.40
C ASP A 153 33.62 20.90 -7.24
N ASP A 154 33.74 20.78 -8.56
CA ASP A 154 32.66 20.28 -9.43
C ASP A 154 32.24 18.83 -9.08
N ALA A 155 33.21 17.96 -8.79
CA ALA A 155 32.96 16.58 -8.38
C ALA A 155 32.30 16.49 -6.99
N LEU A 156 32.70 17.36 -6.06
CA LEU A 156 32.08 17.50 -4.74
C LEU A 156 30.64 18.02 -4.83
N GLU A 157 30.36 18.93 -5.76
CA GLU A 157 29.03 19.49 -5.96
C GLU A 157 28.04 18.46 -6.53
N SER A 158 28.51 17.63 -7.47
CA SER A 158 27.76 16.47 -7.98
C SER A 158 27.46 15.44 -6.88
N THR A 159 28.48 15.14 -6.06
CA THR A 159 28.33 14.24 -4.91
C THR A 159 27.31 14.78 -3.90
N ASN A 160 27.34 16.08 -3.63
CA ASN A 160 26.41 16.75 -2.72
C ASN A 160 24.95 16.69 -3.22
N ARG A 161 24.73 16.75 -4.55
CA ARG A 161 23.39 16.59 -5.12
C ARG A 161 22.81 15.20 -4.89
N PHE A 162 23.61 14.15 -5.16
CA PHE A 162 23.19 12.76 -4.93
C PHE A 162 22.93 12.49 -3.45
N VAL A 163 23.81 12.99 -2.60
CA VAL A 163 23.70 12.98 -1.15
C VAL A 163 22.37 13.60 -0.68
N ARG A 164 22.00 14.78 -1.18
CA ARG A 164 20.71 15.42 -0.84
C ARG A 164 19.51 14.56 -1.23
N GLU A 165 19.58 13.84 -2.35
CA GLU A 165 18.53 12.90 -2.73
C GLU A 165 18.42 11.70 -1.77
N ILE A 166 19.55 11.21 -1.26
CA ILE A 166 19.57 10.18 -0.20
C ILE A 166 18.94 10.74 1.07
N VAL A 167 19.37 11.91 1.55
CA VAL A 167 18.81 12.55 2.76
C VAL A 167 17.31 12.74 2.63
N ALA A 168 16.83 13.23 1.48
CA ALA A 168 15.40 13.41 1.23
C ALA A 168 14.62 12.08 1.25
N SER A 169 15.27 10.94 1.08
CA SER A 169 14.66 9.61 1.10
C SER A 169 14.69 8.96 2.49
N VAL A 170 15.57 9.40 3.39
CA VAL A 170 15.73 8.83 4.74
C VAL A 170 14.47 8.95 5.61
N PRO A 171 13.73 10.07 5.64
CA PRO A 171 12.48 10.16 6.41
C PRO A 171 11.43 9.15 5.97
N PHE A 172 11.34 8.87 4.66
CA PHE A 172 10.41 7.86 4.14
C PHE A 172 10.84 6.44 4.53
N LEU A 173 12.14 6.14 4.46
CA LEU A 173 12.67 4.84 4.91
C LEU A 173 12.47 4.65 6.42
N ALA A 174 12.76 5.69 7.20
CA ALA A 174 12.54 5.68 8.64
C ALA A 174 11.07 5.55 8.99
N LEU A 175 10.15 6.08 8.18
CA LEU A 175 8.72 5.88 8.37
C LEU A 175 8.28 4.44 8.16
N LEU A 176 8.77 3.81 7.10
CA LEU A 176 8.52 2.40 6.88
C LEU A 176 9.11 1.54 8.01
N PHE A 177 10.24 1.96 8.57
CA PHE A 177 10.89 1.31 9.70
C PHE A 177 10.18 1.56 11.04
N MET A 178 9.65 2.76 11.27
CA MET A 178 8.92 3.17 12.47
C MET A 178 7.69 2.31 12.70
N ARG A 179 7.10 1.74 11.65
CA ARG A 179 6.03 0.75 11.81
C ARG A 179 6.49 -0.50 12.57
N TYR A 180 7.69 -0.99 12.30
CA TYR A 180 8.20 -2.21 12.91
C TYR A 180 8.70 -1.96 14.32
N ILE A 181 9.24 -0.77 14.60
CA ILE A 181 9.69 -0.38 15.95
C ILE A 181 8.52 0.06 16.83
N TYR A 182 7.55 0.77 16.25
CA TYR A 182 6.45 1.43 16.96
C TYR A 182 5.05 0.94 16.51
N PRO A 183 4.81 -0.39 16.42
CA PRO A 183 3.57 -0.93 15.88
C PRO A 183 2.36 -0.65 16.77
N LYS A 184 2.55 -0.68 18.10
CA LYS A 184 1.45 -0.56 19.06
C LYS A 184 0.85 0.86 19.10
N PRO A 185 1.64 1.94 19.15
CA PRO A 185 1.08 3.30 19.14
C PRO A 185 0.36 3.66 17.83
N LEU A 186 0.86 3.17 16.69
CA LEU A 186 0.21 3.33 15.39
C LEU A 186 -1.10 2.52 15.30
N ASP A 187 -1.11 1.30 15.84
CA ASP A 187 -2.33 0.50 16.02
C ASP A 187 -3.35 1.22 16.94
N ASP A 188 -2.89 1.85 18.01
CA ASP A 188 -3.78 2.58 18.92
C ASP A 188 -4.40 3.81 18.25
N LEU A 189 -3.65 4.55 17.42
CA LEU A 189 -4.18 5.65 16.59
C LEU A 189 -5.23 5.15 15.60
N PHE A 190 -4.95 4.04 14.93
CA PHE A 190 -5.89 3.40 13.99
C PHE A 190 -7.18 2.97 14.69
N MET A 191 -7.07 2.25 15.81
CA MET A 191 -8.22 1.78 16.58
C MET A 191 -9.03 2.93 17.19
N GLU A 192 -8.37 4.02 17.59
CA GLU A 192 -9.08 5.20 18.07
C GLU A 192 -9.89 5.89 16.98
N SER A 193 -9.33 6.00 15.78
CA SER A 193 -10.08 6.52 14.64
C SER A 193 -11.27 5.63 14.29
N LEU A 194 -11.15 4.30 14.40
CA LEU A 194 -12.29 3.39 14.23
C LEU A 194 -13.37 3.60 15.30
N ARG A 195 -13.01 3.73 16.58
CA ARG A 195 -13.99 3.98 17.65
C ARG A 195 -14.76 5.28 17.42
N PHE A 196 -14.07 6.31 16.96
CA PHE A 196 -14.68 7.59 16.64
C PHE A 196 -15.65 7.48 15.45
N LEU A 197 -15.27 6.74 14.41
CA LEU A 197 -16.15 6.46 13.27
C LEU A 197 -17.37 5.62 13.66
N ASP A 198 -17.19 4.57 14.47
CA ASP A 198 -18.28 3.74 14.97
C ASP A 198 -19.28 4.57 15.81
N ALA A 199 -18.79 5.51 16.61
CA ALA A 199 -19.64 6.40 17.39
C ALA A 199 -20.44 7.40 16.53
N GLN A 200 -19.92 7.78 15.36
CA GLN A 200 -20.62 8.63 14.39
C GLN A 200 -21.65 7.87 13.54
N HIS A 201 -21.52 6.54 13.47
CA HIS A 201 -22.36 5.68 12.64
C HIS A 201 -22.98 4.54 13.47
N PRO A 202 -23.86 4.86 14.45
CA PRO A 202 -24.48 3.87 15.32
C PRO A 202 -25.39 2.89 14.57
N GLU A 203 -25.79 3.21 13.34
CA GLU A 203 -26.60 2.36 12.47
C GLU A 203 -25.86 1.15 11.89
N ARG A 204 -24.52 1.13 11.97
CA ARG A 204 -23.68 0.06 11.41
C ARG A 204 -23.06 -0.77 12.51
N ASP A 205 -22.76 -2.03 12.19
CA ASP A 205 -22.00 -2.89 13.07
C ASP A 205 -20.61 -2.28 13.37
N PRO A 206 -20.19 -2.21 14.65
CA PRO A 206 -18.97 -1.52 15.04
C PRO A 206 -17.70 -2.29 14.63
N TYR A 207 -16.77 -1.61 13.96
CA TYR A 207 -15.48 -2.20 13.57
C TYR A 207 -14.54 -2.37 14.76
N ALA A 208 -14.46 -1.35 15.61
CA ALA A 208 -13.46 -1.27 16.67
C ALA A 208 -13.66 -2.36 17.72
N SER A 209 -14.90 -2.63 18.13
CA SER A 209 -15.19 -3.66 19.13
C SER A 209 -14.87 -5.06 18.58
N VAL A 210 -15.22 -5.33 17.33
CA VAL A 210 -14.99 -6.61 16.67
C VAL A 210 -13.50 -6.86 16.38
N LEU A 211 -12.73 -5.80 16.10
CA LEU A 211 -11.27 -5.89 15.93
C LEU A 211 -10.50 -5.87 17.25
N ALA A 212 -11.09 -5.36 18.33
CA ALA A 212 -10.49 -5.35 19.67
C ALA A 212 -10.48 -6.72 20.35
N GLN A 213 -11.39 -7.63 19.97
CA GLN A 213 -11.46 -8.99 20.53
C GLN A 213 -10.17 -9.80 20.32
N GLN A 214 -9.44 -9.49 19.26
CA GLN A 214 -8.18 -10.18 18.94
C GLN A 214 -7.01 -9.49 19.63
N LYS A 215 -6.22 -10.27 20.38
CA LYS A 215 -4.99 -9.78 21.00
C LYS A 215 -4.01 -9.37 19.90
N PHE A 216 -3.55 -8.13 19.95
CA PHE A 216 -2.49 -7.64 19.09
C PHE A 216 -1.18 -8.38 19.42
N LYS A 217 -0.85 -9.43 18.65
CA LYS A 217 0.38 -10.21 18.84
C LYS A 217 1.58 -9.40 18.33
N LYS A 218 2.52 -9.12 19.23
CA LYS A 218 3.75 -8.38 18.92
C LYS A 218 4.81 -9.35 18.38
N ARG A 219 5.14 -9.26 17.08
CA ARG A 219 6.20 -10.06 16.45
C ARG A 219 7.26 -9.19 15.79
N TYR A 220 7.86 -8.30 16.57
CA TYR A 220 8.84 -7.29 16.10
C TYR A 220 9.89 -7.86 15.14
N TRP A 221 10.66 -8.86 15.60
CA TRP A 221 11.81 -9.38 14.86
C TRP A 221 11.43 -10.19 13.63
N VAL A 222 10.39 -11.03 13.73
CA VAL A 222 9.94 -11.85 12.60
C VAL A 222 9.38 -10.98 11.49
N ASP A 223 8.51 -10.03 11.86
CA ASP A 223 7.87 -9.14 10.89
C ASP A 223 8.90 -8.19 10.25
N MET A 224 9.90 -7.74 11.02
CA MET A 224 11.02 -6.94 10.51
C MET A 224 11.91 -7.74 9.57
N LYS A 225 12.28 -8.98 9.90
CA LYS A 225 13.06 -9.87 9.01
C LYS A 225 12.32 -10.11 7.69
N ASP A 226 11.04 -10.46 7.75
CA ASP A 226 10.22 -10.71 6.56
C ASP A 226 10.10 -9.46 5.69
N TYR A 227 10.00 -8.28 6.32
CA TYR A 227 9.98 -7.01 5.62
C TYR A 227 11.31 -6.74 4.93
N THR A 228 12.42 -6.80 5.67
CA THR A 228 13.77 -6.56 5.15
C THR A 228 14.09 -7.47 3.98
N LEU A 229 13.76 -8.77 4.07
CA LEU A 229 13.96 -9.73 2.98
C LEU A 229 13.14 -9.37 1.73
N ARG A 230 11.87 -8.98 1.89
CA ARG A 230 11.01 -8.54 0.78
C ARG A 230 11.51 -7.25 0.15
N THR A 231 11.95 -6.30 0.97
CA THR A 231 12.50 -5.02 0.52
C THR A 231 13.84 -5.21 -0.19
N TRP A 232 14.72 -6.08 0.32
CA TRP A 232 15.98 -6.43 -0.31
C TRP A 232 15.80 -7.05 -1.70
N LYS A 233 14.88 -8.01 -1.84
CA LYS A 233 14.54 -8.60 -3.15
C LYS A 233 14.11 -7.53 -4.16
N LYS A 234 13.26 -6.60 -3.75
CA LYS A 234 12.81 -5.47 -4.59
C LYS A 234 13.96 -4.52 -4.91
N LEU A 235 14.81 -4.21 -3.94
CA LEU A 235 15.97 -3.34 -4.12
C LEU A 235 16.94 -3.94 -5.12
N ARG A 236 17.24 -5.25 -5.02
CA ARG A 236 18.10 -5.97 -5.97
C ARG A 236 17.55 -5.91 -7.40
N ILE A 237 16.25 -6.12 -7.58
CA ILE A 237 15.60 -5.97 -8.90
C ILE A 237 15.67 -4.52 -9.37
N GLY A 238 15.43 -3.54 -8.49
CA GLY A 238 15.53 -2.12 -8.81
C GLY A 238 16.94 -1.72 -9.24
N ILE A 239 17.97 -2.19 -8.54
CA ILE A 239 19.38 -1.97 -8.89
C ILE A 239 19.70 -2.61 -10.24
N LEU A 240 19.26 -3.84 -10.48
CA LEU A 240 19.42 -4.52 -11.78
C LEU A 240 18.80 -3.70 -12.91
N LEU A 241 17.57 -3.21 -12.73
CA LEU A 241 16.88 -2.37 -13.71
C LEU A 241 17.61 -1.03 -13.93
N ILE A 242 18.15 -0.42 -12.87
CA ILE A 242 18.95 0.80 -13.00
C ILE A 242 20.22 0.52 -13.82
N ILE A 243 20.97 -0.53 -13.49
CA ILE A 243 22.18 -0.93 -14.23
C ILE A 243 21.84 -1.18 -15.71
N LEU A 244 20.78 -1.94 -15.98
CA LEU A 244 20.32 -2.20 -17.35
C LEU A 244 19.87 -0.92 -18.06
N SER A 245 19.30 0.04 -17.31
CA SER A 245 18.89 1.33 -17.85
C SER A 245 20.05 2.28 -18.18
N CYS A 246 21.25 2.03 -17.64
CA CYS A 246 22.46 2.78 -17.97
C CYS A 246 23.11 2.32 -19.29
N ILE A 247 22.68 1.20 -19.88
CA ILE A 247 23.20 0.72 -21.15
C ILE A 247 22.69 1.61 -22.28
N PRO A 248 23.56 2.22 -23.11
CA PRO A 248 23.14 3.04 -24.25
C PRO A 248 22.27 2.22 -25.21
N PHE A 249 21.28 2.88 -25.84
CA PHE A 249 20.23 2.30 -26.70
C PHE A 249 19.23 1.36 -26.00
N VAL A 250 19.69 0.43 -25.16
CA VAL A 250 18.82 -0.53 -24.43
C VAL A 250 18.05 0.15 -23.30
N GLY A 251 18.69 1.12 -22.65
CA GLY A 251 18.20 1.69 -21.39
C GLY A 251 16.84 2.39 -21.46
N ARG A 252 16.48 2.94 -22.63
CA ARG A 252 15.16 3.56 -22.86
C ARG A 252 14.02 2.55 -22.80
N PHE A 253 14.27 1.28 -23.10
CA PHE A 253 13.25 0.24 -23.19
C PHE A 253 13.09 -0.57 -21.91
N VAL A 254 14.03 -0.48 -20.96
CA VAL A 254 14.05 -1.28 -19.73
C VAL A 254 12.80 -1.07 -18.86
N PHE A 255 12.44 0.19 -18.57
CA PHE A 255 11.26 0.49 -17.74
C PHE A 255 9.93 0.22 -18.46
N PRO A 256 9.78 0.56 -19.75
CA PRO A 256 8.63 0.12 -20.53
C PRO A 256 8.46 -1.40 -20.54
N LEU A 257 9.51 -2.17 -20.87
CA LEU A 257 9.43 -3.64 -20.90
C LEU A 257 9.14 -4.25 -19.53
N ALA A 258 9.79 -3.76 -18.47
CA ALA A 258 9.52 -4.23 -17.11
C ALA A 258 8.06 -3.97 -16.67
N ALA A 259 7.42 -2.95 -17.25
CA ALA A 259 6.01 -2.66 -17.00
C ALA A 259 5.05 -3.57 -17.80
N LEU A 260 5.47 -4.19 -18.91
CA LEU A 260 4.59 -4.95 -19.83
C LEU A 260 4.06 -6.30 -19.28
N GLY A 261 4.45 -6.73 -18.07
CA GLY A 261 4.08 -8.06 -17.53
C GLY A 261 2.59 -8.30 -17.23
N LYS A 262 1.72 -7.29 -17.31
CA LYS A 262 0.25 -7.43 -17.22
C LYS A 262 -0.43 -6.40 -18.14
N THR A 263 -1.64 -6.67 -18.61
CA THR A 263 -2.45 -5.77 -19.49
C THR A 263 -2.56 -4.34 -18.98
N GLN A 264 -2.53 -4.13 -17.65
CA GLN A 264 -2.58 -2.81 -17.01
C GLN A 264 -1.24 -2.03 -17.06
N GLY A 265 -0.12 -2.70 -17.30
CA GLY A 265 1.20 -2.11 -17.34
C GLY A 265 1.61 -1.59 -18.72
N ILE A 266 0.84 -1.89 -19.77
CA ILE A 266 1.07 -1.40 -21.13
C ILE A 266 0.86 0.13 -21.19
N ALA A 267 -0.24 0.65 -20.64
CA ALA A 267 -0.51 2.08 -20.61
C ALA A 267 0.58 2.85 -19.84
N VAL A 268 1.03 2.29 -18.71
CA VAL A 268 2.10 2.87 -17.89
C VAL A 268 3.44 2.82 -18.63
N GLY A 269 3.73 1.71 -19.33
CA GLY A 269 4.92 1.54 -20.16
C GLY A 269 4.96 2.53 -21.33
N ILE A 270 3.82 2.79 -21.98
CA ILE A 270 3.69 3.81 -23.04
C ILE A 270 3.94 5.21 -22.46
N CYS A 271 3.35 5.55 -21.31
CA CYS A 271 3.62 6.83 -20.65
C CYS A 271 5.11 7.02 -20.34
N PHE A 272 5.78 5.98 -19.85
CA PHE A 272 7.22 6.03 -19.55
C PHE A 272 8.11 6.19 -20.79
N PHE A 273 7.63 5.86 -21.98
CA PHE A 273 8.40 6.02 -23.22
C PHE A 273 8.61 7.49 -23.63
N PHE A 274 7.67 8.36 -23.25
CA PHE A 274 7.69 9.80 -23.56
C PHE A 274 8.27 10.65 -22.42
N LEU A 275 8.47 10.07 -21.23
CA LEU A 275 9.01 10.77 -20.08
C LEU A 275 10.55 10.74 -20.10
N PRO A 276 11.23 11.86 -19.75
CA PRO A 276 12.68 11.84 -19.58
C PRO A 276 13.06 10.92 -18.42
N HIS A 277 14.23 10.28 -18.52
CA HIS A 277 14.65 9.23 -17.59
C HIS A 277 14.56 9.64 -16.11
N TRP A 278 14.95 10.87 -15.77
CA TRP A 278 14.86 11.39 -14.40
C TRP A 278 13.41 11.45 -13.88
N ALA A 279 12.45 11.80 -14.74
CA ALA A 279 11.04 11.87 -14.38
C ALA A 279 10.45 10.46 -14.25
N THR A 280 10.80 9.56 -15.17
CA THR A 280 10.44 8.13 -15.10
C THR A 280 10.92 7.51 -13.80
N MET A 281 12.16 7.78 -13.39
CA MET A 281 12.71 7.27 -12.13
C MET A 281 11.98 7.81 -10.89
N LYS A 282 11.67 9.11 -10.85
CA LYS A 282 10.89 9.71 -9.76
C LYS A 282 9.48 9.11 -9.70
N LEU A 283 8.83 8.96 -10.85
CA LEU A 283 7.47 8.43 -10.95
C LEU A 283 7.41 6.95 -10.56
N VAL A 284 8.30 6.10 -11.09
CA VAL A 284 8.36 4.67 -10.71
C VAL A 284 8.58 4.50 -9.21
N ARG A 285 9.52 5.26 -8.63
CA ARG A 285 9.76 5.26 -7.17
C ARG A 285 8.50 5.68 -6.40
N ALA A 286 7.78 6.69 -6.87
CA ALA A 286 6.53 7.14 -6.27
C ALA A 286 5.43 6.07 -6.36
N LEU A 287 5.19 5.48 -7.53
CA LEU A 287 4.17 4.44 -7.74
C LEU A 287 4.42 3.19 -6.88
N ILE A 288 5.68 2.77 -6.75
CA ILE A 288 6.07 1.66 -5.87
C ILE A 288 5.83 2.04 -4.41
N GLY A 289 6.24 3.26 -4.04
CA GLY A 289 6.04 3.82 -2.70
C GLY A 289 4.58 3.84 -2.28
N MET A 290 3.70 4.38 -3.13
CA MET A 290 2.24 4.43 -2.95
C MET A 290 1.65 3.02 -2.73
N ARG A 291 1.99 2.06 -3.62
CA ARG A 291 1.54 0.66 -3.50
C ARG A 291 2.00 -0.01 -2.22
N SER A 292 3.22 0.28 -1.77
CA SER A 292 3.73 -0.25 -0.51
C SER A 292 3.01 0.40 0.67
N LEU A 293 2.87 1.72 0.64
CA LEU A 293 2.31 2.52 1.73
C LEU A 293 0.91 2.05 2.14
N MET A 294 0.00 1.77 1.19
CA MET A 294 -1.34 1.31 1.57
C MET A 294 -1.33 0.01 2.39
N ARG A 295 -0.47 -0.94 1.99
CA ARG A 295 -0.26 -2.19 2.75
C ARG A 295 0.34 -1.89 4.12
N GLU A 296 1.15 -0.85 4.19
CA GLU A 296 1.73 -0.41 5.45
C GLU A 296 0.68 0.18 6.40
N LEU A 297 -0.20 1.04 5.88
CA LEU A 297 -1.24 1.70 6.66
C LEU A 297 -2.32 0.74 7.16
N LEU A 298 -2.72 -0.26 6.36
CA LEU A 298 -3.74 -1.25 6.74
C LEU A 298 -3.22 -2.41 7.61
N ALA A 299 -1.96 -2.37 8.05
CA ALA A 299 -1.42 -3.38 8.95
C ALA A 299 -2.27 -3.70 10.17
N PRO A 300 -2.73 -2.69 10.94
CA PRO A 300 -3.41 -2.94 12.20
C PRO A 300 -4.63 -3.83 12.00
N TYR A 301 -5.37 -3.57 10.92
CA TYR A 301 -6.48 -4.42 10.49
C TYR A 301 -6.02 -5.85 10.16
N PHE A 302 -5.03 -6.03 9.29
CA PHE A 302 -4.59 -7.36 8.87
C PHE A 302 -3.99 -8.20 10.00
N ILE A 303 -3.28 -7.57 10.94
CA ILE A 303 -2.71 -8.24 12.11
C ILE A 303 -3.83 -8.72 13.03
N ARG A 304 -4.84 -7.88 13.27
CA ARG A 304 -6.00 -8.22 14.10
C ARG A 304 -6.90 -9.27 13.48
N MET A 305 -6.99 -9.29 12.15
CA MET A 305 -7.71 -10.33 11.41
C MET A 305 -6.88 -11.60 11.21
N GLN A 306 -5.62 -11.64 11.65
CA GLN A 306 -4.71 -12.78 11.48
C GLN A 306 -4.57 -13.29 10.03
N MET A 307 -4.80 -12.42 9.04
CA MET A 307 -4.79 -12.83 7.63
C MET A 307 -3.40 -13.30 7.19
N SER A 308 -3.39 -14.36 6.40
CA SER A 308 -2.23 -14.89 5.66
C SER A 308 -1.82 -13.96 4.51
N HIS A 309 -0.67 -14.26 3.89
CA HIS A 309 -0.21 -13.52 2.71
C HIS A 309 -1.14 -13.69 1.50
N ARG A 310 -1.78 -14.86 1.34
CA ARG A 310 -2.69 -15.14 0.22
C ARG A 310 -3.99 -14.36 0.39
N GLU A 311 -4.57 -14.38 1.58
CA GLU A 311 -5.81 -13.66 1.89
C GLU A 311 -5.61 -12.15 1.77
N LYS A 312 -4.48 -11.60 2.21
CA LYS A 312 -4.16 -10.18 1.98
C LYS A 312 -4.17 -9.85 0.49
N ARG A 313 -3.57 -10.69 -0.36
CA ARG A 313 -3.58 -10.46 -1.82
C ARG A 313 -5.00 -10.45 -2.38
N GLY A 314 -5.84 -11.40 -1.97
CA GLY A 314 -7.26 -11.44 -2.33
C GLY A 314 -8.04 -10.23 -1.80
N TRP A 315 -7.74 -9.78 -0.59
CA TRP A 315 -8.35 -8.59 0.01
C TRP A 315 -7.99 -7.31 -0.75
N PHE A 316 -6.75 -7.15 -1.20
CA PHE A 316 -6.41 -6.01 -2.08
C PHE A 316 -7.05 -6.14 -3.46
N SER A 317 -7.40 -7.35 -3.88
CA SER A 317 -8.11 -7.59 -5.13
C SER A 317 -9.47 -6.91 -5.15
N GLY A 318 -9.86 -6.41 -6.32
CA GLY A 318 -11.05 -5.56 -6.48
C GLY A 318 -10.94 -4.14 -5.91
N ARG A 319 -10.07 -3.87 -4.92
CA ARG A 319 -9.94 -2.57 -4.20
C ARG A 319 -8.78 -1.69 -4.68
N LYS A 320 -8.01 -2.14 -5.67
CA LYS A 320 -6.68 -1.60 -5.96
C LYS A 320 -6.68 -0.13 -6.36
N ASP A 321 -7.65 0.32 -7.16
CA ASP A 321 -7.72 1.69 -7.66
C ASP A 321 -8.07 2.70 -6.56
N VAL A 322 -9.14 2.46 -5.79
CA VAL A 322 -9.52 3.34 -4.67
C VAL A 322 -8.41 3.41 -3.61
N LEU A 323 -7.86 2.25 -3.24
CA LEU A 323 -6.74 2.19 -2.30
C LEU A 323 -5.50 2.89 -2.85
N PHE A 324 -5.26 2.81 -4.15
CA PHE A 324 -4.14 3.51 -4.77
C PHE A 324 -4.36 5.03 -4.77
N GLY A 325 -5.56 5.52 -5.09
CA GLY A 325 -5.92 6.94 -5.02
C GLY A 325 -5.72 7.51 -3.61
N PHE A 326 -6.16 6.79 -2.58
CA PHE A 326 -5.90 7.16 -1.19
C PHE A 326 -4.40 7.25 -0.91
N SER A 327 -3.66 6.22 -1.32
CA SER A 327 -2.22 6.14 -1.10
C SER A 327 -1.43 7.24 -1.83
N ALA A 328 -1.95 7.79 -2.92
CA ALA A 328 -1.32 8.89 -3.64
C ALA A 328 -1.30 10.17 -2.80
N ILE A 329 -2.44 10.55 -2.22
CA ILE A 329 -2.54 11.71 -1.31
C ILE A 329 -1.70 11.49 -0.05
N ALA A 330 -1.85 10.31 0.57
CA ALA A 330 -1.06 9.91 1.72
C ALA A 330 0.45 9.99 1.45
N TYR A 331 0.89 9.53 0.28
CA TYR A 331 2.30 9.53 -0.11
C TYR A 331 2.86 10.95 -0.25
N ILE A 332 2.12 11.87 -0.87
CA ILE A 332 2.51 13.27 -1.01
C ILE A 332 2.70 13.91 0.36
N ILE A 333 1.73 13.71 1.26
CA ILE A 333 1.75 14.26 2.62
C ILE A 333 2.93 13.72 3.43
N ILE A 334 3.17 12.41 3.37
CA ILE A 334 4.25 11.75 4.10
C ILE A 334 5.65 12.13 3.57
N ARG A 335 5.75 12.49 2.28
CA ARG A 335 7.00 12.93 1.66
C ARG A 335 7.38 14.36 2.01
N LEU A 336 6.54 15.12 2.72
CA LEU A 336 6.88 16.47 3.14
C LEU A 336 8.06 16.41 4.13
N PRO A 337 9.13 17.19 3.91
CA PRO A 337 10.28 17.20 4.80
C PRO A 337 9.86 17.68 6.19
N ILE A 338 10.53 17.18 7.23
CA ILE A 338 10.34 17.55 8.65
C ILE A 338 9.00 17.04 9.23
N ILE A 339 7.87 17.37 8.61
CA ILE A 339 6.53 17.05 9.10
C ILE A 339 6.03 15.67 8.66
N GLY A 340 6.62 15.07 7.63
CA GLY A 340 6.16 13.81 7.04
C GLY A 340 5.99 12.67 8.06
N ILE A 341 6.86 12.62 9.07
CA ILE A 341 6.79 11.60 10.12
C ILE A 341 5.57 11.79 11.05
N VAL A 342 5.27 13.04 11.40
CA VAL A 342 4.08 13.39 12.19
C VAL A 342 2.82 13.14 11.37
N CYS A 343 2.83 13.58 10.10
CA CYS A 343 1.74 13.36 9.18
C CYS A 343 1.46 11.87 8.93
N TYR A 344 2.46 11.00 9.02
CA TYR A 344 2.24 9.55 8.97
C TYR A 344 1.28 9.07 10.05
N GLY A 345 1.38 9.59 11.29
CA GLY A 345 0.43 9.25 12.36
C GLY A 345 -1.00 9.65 12.04
N ILE A 346 -1.19 10.81 11.40
CA ILE A 346 -2.49 11.30 10.93
C ILE A 346 -3.02 10.40 9.80
N VAL A 347 -2.19 10.11 8.81
CA VAL A 347 -2.53 9.23 7.68
C VAL A 347 -2.83 7.79 8.15
N GLN A 348 -2.10 7.30 9.17
CA GLN A 348 -2.34 6.01 9.80
C GLN A 348 -3.73 5.96 10.44
N ALA A 349 -4.11 7.00 11.18
CA ALA A 349 -5.47 7.14 11.72
C ALA A 349 -6.51 7.24 10.58
N ALA A 350 -6.25 8.06 9.55
CA ALA A 350 -7.16 8.25 8.41
C ALA A 350 -7.39 6.96 7.60
N SER A 351 -6.43 6.03 7.60
CA SER A 351 -6.60 4.72 6.96
C SER A 351 -7.70 3.86 7.60
N ALA A 352 -8.10 4.16 8.83
CA ALA A 352 -9.28 3.55 9.46
C ALA A 352 -10.57 3.92 8.71
N TYR A 353 -10.72 5.19 8.33
CA TYR A 353 -11.84 5.61 7.47
C TYR A 353 -11.78 4.91 6.11
N MET A 354 -10.58 4.80 5.54
CA MET A 354 -10.40 4.08 4.28
C MET A 354 -10.84 2.61 4.38
N LEU A 355 -10.64 1.96 5.53
CA LEU A 355 -11.14 0.61 5.79
C LEU A 355 -12.68 0.56 5.78
N THR A 356 -13.34 1.46 6.51
CA THR A 356 -14.81 1.42 6.66
C THR A 356 -15.55 1.71 5.35
N VAL A 357 -14.93 2.41 4.40
CA VAL A 357 -15.55 2.69 3.10
C VAL A 357 -15.35 1.57 2.06
N VAL A 358 -14.36 0.68 2.23
CA VAL A 358 -14.05 -0.38 1.24
C VAL A 358 -14.38 -1.80 1.69
N THR A 359 -14.75 -1.97 2.96
CA THR A 359 -15.12 -3.26 3.53
C THR A 359 -16.22 -3.05 4.55
N ASP A 360 -17.15 -3.99 4.62
CA ASP A 360 -18.06 -4.16 5.75
C ASP A 360 -17.30 -4.65 7.00
N PRO A 361 -17.86 -4.43 8.20
CA PRO A 361 -17.27 -4.97 9.42
C PRO A 361 -17.28 -6.49 9.35
N PRO A 362 -16.19 -7.17 9.74
CA PRO A 362 -16.13 -8.62 9.69
C PRO A 362 -17.14 -9.23 10.68
N SER A 363 -17.98 -10.18 10.24
CA SER A 363 -18.95 -10.84 11.12
C SER A 363 -18.27 -11.67 12.22
N LYS A 364 -18.93 -11.84 13.37
CA LYS A 364 -18.43 -12.67 14.48
C LYS A 364 -18.29 -14.15 14.06
N ASP A 365 -19.16 -14.64 13.18
CA ASP A 365 -19.22 -16.05 12.77
C ASP A 365 -18.16 -16.44 11.72
N ARG A 366 -17.86 -15.56 10.77
CA ARG A 366 -16.75 -15.77 9.82
C ARG A 366 -15.42 -15.93 10.55
N LYS A 367 -15.26 -15.23 11.68
CA LYS A 367 -14.05 -15.32 12.51
C LYS A 367 -13.94 -16.64 13.28
N ARG A 368 -15.07 -17.32 13.55
CA ARG A 368 -15.07 -18.64 14.21
C ARG A 368 -14.64 -19.74 13.25
N SER A 369 -15.08 -19.70 11.99
CA SER A 369 -14.68 -20.69 10.98
C SER A 369 -13.19 -20.58 10.62
N GLU A 370 -12.67 -19.36 10.37
CA GLU A 370 -11.24 -19.14 10.07
C GLU A 370 -10.34 -19.57 11.26
N SER A 371 -10.78 -19.43 12.51
CA SER A 371 -10.03 -19.90 13.68
C SER A 371 -9.99 -21.42 13.86
N MET A 372 -11.02 -22.14 13.38
CA MET A 372 -11.06 -23.61 13.43
C MET A 372 -10.19 -24.23 12.35
N ASP A 373 -10.05 -23.59 11.19
CA ASP A 373 -9.19 -24.07 10.10
C ASP A 373 -7.70 -23.90 10.45
N LEU A 374 -7.32 -22.82 11.15
CA LEU A 374 -5.95 -22.62 11.62
C LEU A 374 -5.52 -23.63 12.71
N LEU A 375 -6.46 -24.18 13.48
CA LEU A 375 -6.20 -25.23 14.47
C LEU A 375 -6.07 -26.63 13.85
N LYS A 376 -6.40 -26.79 12.56
CA LYS A 376 -6.19 -28.02 11.80
C LYS A 376 -4.89 -28.03 11.00
N GLU A 377 -4.19 -26.89 10.92
CA GLU A 377 -2.92 -26.73 10.20
C GLU A 377 -1.68 -26.65 11.13
N GLU A 378 -1.87 -26.69 12.46
CA GLU A 378 -0.82 -27.00 13.45
C GLU A 378 -0.90 -28.49 13.83
#